data_AF-U1N5B7-F1
#
_entry.id   AF-U1N5B7-F1
#
_cell.length_a   1.000
_cell.length_b   1.000
_cell.length_c   1.000
_cell.angle_alpha   90.00
_cell.angle_beta   90.00
_cell.angle_gamma   90.00
#
_symmetry.space_group_name_H-M   'P 1'
#
loop_
_entity.id
_entity.type
_entity.pdbx_description
1 polymer ?
#
loop_
_entity_poly.entity_id
_entity_poly.type
_entity_poly.pdbx_seq_one_letter_code
_entity_poly.pdbx_strand_id
1 'polypeptide(L)'
;MEKQTYLITNHHAVADKEGNPICDSFRIITRPNSQNLANLQYYDVELKDDSGSSCWLEHPEGLEIDVVAIPLEIDLSDSGTRVISDQLRIPDNIEVTFDQEAAVLCYPIRGEAPYLPIARNAMIASPYGVPFQGLPCPATDADMHSGTSGSPVLTRPSALQQTNEGFQLGGQQRMHFLGIHSATMLSDHEVEEGPLNINVT
;
A
#
# COMPACT_ATOMS: atom_id res chain seq x y z
N MET A 1 19.82 -12.83 -12.36
CA MET A 1 18.41 -13.11 -12.02
C MET A 1 17.56 -12.18 -12.85
N GLU A 2 16.56 -12.72 -13.53
CA GLU A 2 15.58 -11.93 -14.27
C GLU A 2 14.74 -11.15 -13.26
N LYS A 3 14.44 -9.87 -13.54
CA LYS A 3 13.64 -9.04 -12.63
C LYS A 3 12.17 -9.41 -12.83
N GLN A 4 11.57 -10.08 -11.86
CA GLN A 4 10.14 -10.35 -11.84
C GLN A 4 9.38 -9.18 -11.22
N THR A 5 8.31 -8.73 -11.89
CA THR A 5 7.40 -7.71 -11.36
C THR A 5 6.19 -8.41 -10.75
N TYR A 6 5.70 -7.88 -9.62
CA TYR A 6 4.51 -8.35 -8.95
C TYR A 6 3.53 -7.19 -8.70
N LEU A 7 2.24 -7.45 -8.80
CA LEU A 7 1.23 -6.63 -8.14
C LEU A 7 1.11 -7.09 -6.69
N ILE A 8 1.32 -6.16 -5.76
CA ILE A 8 1.04 -6.38 -4.35
C ILE A 8 -0.32 -5.78 -4.04
N THR A 9 -1.23 -6.59 -3.50
CA THR A 9 -2.59 -6.17 -3.10
C THR A 9 -3.07 -7.00 -1.92
N ASN A 10 -4.25 -6.70 -1.40
CA ASN A 10 -4.87 -7.48 -0.35
C ASN A 10 -5.43 -8.80 -0.86
N HIS A 11 -5.44 -9.83 -0.01
CA HIS A 11 -6.04 -11.13 -0.31
C HIS A 11 -7.54 -10.96 -0.56
N HIS A 12 -8.24 -10.18 0.26
CA HIS A 12 -9.69 -9.94 0.09
C HIS A 12 -10.06 -9.22 -1.22
N ALA A 13 -9.08 -8.64 -1.93
CA ALA A 13 -9.30 -8.00 -3.22
C ALA A 13 -9.33 -9.00 -4.39
N VAL A 14 -8.89 -10.24 -4.18
CA VAL A 14 -8.79 -11.27 -5.21
C VAL A 14 -9.44 -12.60 -4.81
N ALA A 15 -9.68 -12.83 -3.53
CA ALA A 15 -10.23 -14.06 -3.01
C ALA A 15 -11.41 -13.84 -2.04
N ASP A 16 -12.32 -14.81 -2.00
CA ASP A 16 -13.41 -14.88 -1.04
C ASP A 16 -12.93 -15.35 0.34
N LYS A 17 -13.85 -15.57 1.28
CA LYS A 17 -13.51 -15.99 2.65
C LYS A 17 -12.99 -17.42 2.72
N GLU A 18 -13.30 -18.22 1.71
CA GLU A 18 -12.87 -19.61 1.54
C GLU A 18 -11.53 -19.70 0.79
N GLY A 19 -10.97 -18.58 0.34
CA GLY A 19 -9.70 -18.51 -0.39
C GLY A 19 -9.84 -18.73 -1.90
N ASN A 20 -11.06 -18.78 -2.44
CA ASN A 20 -11.27 -18.98 -3.87
C ASN A 20 -11.21 -17.64 -4.62
N PRO A 21 -10.67 -17.61 -5.86
CA PRO A 21 -10.71 -16.42 -6.71
C PRO A 21 -12.13 -15.83 -6.83
N ILE A 22 -12.29 -14.53 -6.60
CA ILE A 22 -13.60 -13.84 -6.71
C ILE A 22 -14.04 -13.61 -8.16
N CYS A 23 -13.11 -13.71 -9.10
CA CYS A 23 -13.34 -13.60 -10.53
C CYS A 23 -12.24 -14.34 -11.31
N ASP A 24 -12.45 -14.47 -12.62
CA ASP A 24 -11.51 -15.18 -13.50
C ASP A 24 -10.23 -14.36 -13.72
N SER A 25 -10.39 -13.06 -13.96
CA SER A 25 -9.30 -12.11 -14.14
C SER A 25 -9.69 -10.72 -13.64
N PHE A 26 -8.68 -9.89 -13.39
CA PHE A 26 -8.86 -8.45 -13.13
C PHE A 26 -8.02 -7.63 -14.12
N ARG A 27 -8.42 -6.37 -14.29
CA ARG A 27 -7.73 -5.44 -15.17
C ARG A 27 -6.87 -4.47 -14.39
N ILE A 28 -5.58 -4.40 -14.71
CA ILE A 28 -4.71 -3.30 -14.28
C ILE A 28 -4.65 -2.21 -15.34
N ILE A 29 -4.48 -0.98 -14.87
CA ILE A 29 -4.34 0.21 -15.71
C ILE A 29 -2.96 0.81 -15.46
N THR A 30 -2.16 0.98 -16.52
CA THR A 30 -0.84 1.62 -16.44
C THR A 30 -0.78 2.84 -17.34
N ARG A 31 0.24 3.67 -17.13
CA ARG A 31 0.55 4.80 -18.01
C ARG A 31 1.91 4.56 -18.65
N PRO A 32 2.00 4.40 -19.98
CA PRO A 32 3.29 4.30 -20.64
C PRO A 32 4.06 5.64 -20.62
N ASN A 33 3.38 6.78 -20.49
CA ASN A 33 4.01 8.10 -20.47
C ASN A 33 3.42 8.98 -19.37
N SER A 34 4.27 9.43 -18.44
CA SER A 34 3.87 10.30 -17.32
C SER A 34 3.44 11.71 -17.73
N GLN A 35 3.80 12.15 -18.94
CA GLN A 35 3.41 13.45 -19.49
C GLN A 35 2.04 13.44 -20.17
N ASN A 36 1.51 12.26 -20.51
CA ASN A 36 0.18 12.12 -21.12
C ASN A 36 -0.71 11.25 -20.24
N LEU A 37 -1.37 11.87 -19.27
CA LEU A 37 -2.18 11.18 -18.25
C LEU A 37 -3.40 10.45 -18.83
N ALA A 38 -3.88 10.86 -20.00
CA ALA A 38 -5.01 10.24 -20.70
C ALA A 38 -4.60 9.00 -21.51
N ASN A 39 -3.31 8.80 -21.74
CA ASN A 39 -2.81 7.59 -22.40
C ASN A 39 -2.77 6.45 -21.38
N LEU A 40 -3.76 5.56 -21.45
CA LEU A 40 -3.89 4.41 -20.57
C LEU A 40 -3.62 3.11 -21.34
N GLN A 41 -2.87 2.22 -20.71
CA GLN A 41 -2.74 0.83 -21.13
C GLN A 41 -3.48 -0.07 -20.16
N TYR A 42 -4.07 -1.13 -20.69
CA TYR A 42 -4.90 -2.07 -19.95
C TYR A 42 -4.30 -3.45 -20.10
N TYR A 43 -4.15 -4.16 -18.99
CA TYR A 43 -3.70 -5.55 -18.97
C TYR A 43 -4.67 -6.36 -18.13
N ASP A 44 -5.15 -7.45 -18.69
CA ASP A 44 -5.95 -8.42 -17.96
C ASP A 44 -5.00 -9.46 -17.33
N VAL A 45 -5.19 -9.71 -16.03
CA VAL A 45 -4.37 -10.60 -15.23
C VAL A 45 -5.27 -11.70 -14.70
N GLU A 46 -5.02 -12.93 -15.12
CA GLU A 46 -5.76 -14.11 -14.68
C GLU A 46 -5.48 -14.39 -13.20
N LEU A 47 -6.54 -14.70 -12.45
CA LEU A 47 -6.49 -15.05 -11.04
C LEU A 47 -6.50 -16.56 -10.80
N LYS A 48 -6.86 -17.33 -11.82
CA LYS A 48 -6.89 -18.78 -11.77
C LYS A 48 -6.18 -19.37 -12.99
N ASP A 49 -5.53 -20.50 -12.79
CA ASP A 49 -4.97 -21.29 -13.89
C ASP A 49 -6.03 -22.23 -14.51
N ASP A 50 -5.63 -22.97 -15.55
CA ASP A 50 -6.49 -23.95 -16.22
C ASP A 50 -6.98 -25.07 -15.28
N SER A 51 -6.31 -25.29 -14.14
CA SER A 51 -6.69 -26.26 -13.11
C SER A 51 -7.68 -25.69 -12.09
N GLY A 52 -7.91 -24.37 -12.09
CA GLY A 52 -8.71 -23.65 -11.11
C GLY A 52 -7.94 -23.22 -9.86
N SER A 53 -6.61 -23.39 -9.84
CA SER A 53 -5.76 -22.96 -8.73
C SER A 53 -5.44 -21.47 -8.83
N SER A 54 -5.26 -20.80 -7.70
CA SER A 54 -4.94 -19.38 -7.64
C SER A 54 -3.58 -19.04 -8.26
N CYS A 55 -3.52 -17.96 -9.05
CA CYS A 55 -2.30 -17.48 -9.70
C CYS A 55 -1.48 -16.48 -8.86
N TRP A 56 -1.67 -16.45 -7.54
CA TRP A 56 -0.95 -15.55 -6.64
C TRP A 56 -0.16 -16.30 -5.56
N LEU A 57 0.80 -15.60 -4.97
CA LEU A 57 1.54 -16.05 -3.80
C LEU A 57 0.89 -15.48 -2.55
N GLU A 58 0.72 -16.33 -1.54
CA GLU A 58 0.27 -15.94 -0.20
C GLU A 58 1.45 -15.59 0.70
N HIS A 59 1.16 -14.86 1.79
CA HIS A 59 2.17 -14.58 2.80
C HIS A 59 2.63 -15.89 3.49
N PRO A 60 3.94 -16.11 3.68
CA PRO A 60 4.47 -17.37 4.23
C PRO A 60 4.02 -17.66 5.68
N GLU A 61 3.61 -16.63 6.41
CA GLU A 61 3.09 -16.76 7.78
C GLU A 61 1.56 -16.98 7.84
N GLY A 62 0.88 -17.04 6.70
CA GLY A 62 -0.54 -17.38 6.59
C GLY A 62 -1.48 -16.22 6.23
N LEU A 63 -2.75 -16.58 6.05
CA LEU A 63 -3.82 -15.71 5.51
C LEU A 63 -4.28 -14.59 6.45
N GLU A 64 -3.91 -14.64 7.73
CA GLU A 64 -4.17 -13.55 8.69
C GLU A 64 -3.44 -12.26 8.28
N ILE A 65 -2.39 -12.37 7.47
CA ILE A 65 -1.73 -11.23 6.84
C ILE A 65 -2.36 -11.07 5.46
N ASP A 66 -3.30 -10.12 5.37
CA ASP A 66 -4.11 -9.83 4.19
C ASP A 66 -3.28 -9.19 3.06
N VAL A 67 -2.35 -9.97 2.48
CA VAL A 67 -1.49 -9.56 1.38
C VAL A 67 -1.23 -10.74 0.45
N VAL A 68 -1.22 -10.47 -0.85
CA VAL A 68 -0.83 -11.43 -1.89
C VAL A 68 0.09 -10.75 -2.90
N ALA A 69 0.92 -11.56 -3.56
CA ALA A 69 1.76 -11.12 -4.66
C ALA A 69 1.38 -11.85 -5.96
N ILE A 70 0.98 -11.09 -6.97
CA ILE A 70 0.53 -11.62 -8.26
C ILE A 70 1.62 -11.34 -9.29
N PRO A 71 2.27 -12.36 -9.88
CA PRO A 71 3.30 -12.14 -10.89
C PRO A 71 2.68 -11.46 -12.12
N LEU A 72 3.35 -10.43 -12.62
CA LEU A 72 2.94 -9.72 -13.83
C LEU A 72 3.93 -10.02 -14.96
N GLU A 73 3.40 -10.46 -16.10
CA GLU A 73 4.16 -10.62 -17.35
C GLU A 73 4.14 -9.34 -18.19
N ILE A 74 4.47 -8.21 -17.56
CA ILE A 74 4.48 -6.89 -18.20
C ILE A 74 5.81 -6.20 -17.94
N ASP A 75 6.38 -5.58 -18.97
CA ASP A 75 7.55 -4.73 -18.82
C ASP A 75 7.12 -3.29 -18.50
N LEU A 76 7.43 -2.84 -17.29
CA LEU A 76 7.16 -1.47 -16.82
C LEU A 76 8.42 -0.60 -16.77
N SER A 77 9.57 -1.10 -17.26
CA SER A 77 10.88 -0.43 -17.12
C SER A 77 10.91 0.98 -17.73
N ASP A 78 10.24 1.17 -18.87
CA ASP A 78 10.12 2.45 -19.57
C ASP A 78 8.70 3.06 -19.49
N SER A 79 7.90 2.65 -18.50
CA SER A 79 6.55 3.19 -18.31
C SER A 79 6.54 4.46 -17.44
N GLY A 80 5.52 5.29 -17.62
CA GLY A 80 5.16 6.37 -16.70
C GLY A 80 4.57 5.87 -15.37
N THR A 81 4.29 4.58 -15.25
CA THR A 81 3.90 3.93 -13.99
C THR A 81 5.14 3.69 -13.14
N ARG A 82 5.15 4.22 -11.92
CA ARG A 82 6.28 4.06 -11.01
C ARG A 82 6.19 2.73 -10.26
N VAL A 83 7.19 1.87 -10.46
CA VAL A 83 7.33 0.60 -9.75
C VAL A 83 8.02 0.82 -8.40
N ILE A 84 7.49 0.23 -7.34
CA ILE A 84 8.14 0.19 -6.03
C ILE A 84 9.30 -0.80 -6.13
N SER A 85 10.52 -0.32 -5.89
CA SER A 85 11.75 -1.11 -5.96
C SER A 85 12.55 -0.97 -4.67
N ASP A 86 13.68 -1.67 -4.57
CA ASP A 86 14.59 -1.61 -3.43
C ASP A 86 15.06 -0.18 -3.08
N GLN A 87 14.97 0.77 -4.02
CA GLN A 87 15.24 2.19 -3.77
C GLN A 87 14.30 2.84 -2.73
N LEU A 88 13.10 2.29 -2.56
CA LEU A 88 12.11 2.74 -1.57
C LEU A 88 12.15 1.88 -0.30
N ARG A 89 13.04 0.88 -0.19
CA ARG A 89 13.20 0.13 1.05
C ARG A 89 13.64 1.06 2.18
N ILE A 90 13.14 0.81 3.39
CA ILE A 90 13.63 1.48 4.60
C ILE A 90 15.06 0.97 4.86
N PRO A 91 16.08 1.84 4.90
CA PRO A 91 17.43 1.45 5.28
C PRO A 91 17.50 1.05 6.75
N ASP A 92 18.38 0.11 7.09
CA ASP A 92 18.45 -0.49 8.44
C ASP A 92 18.84 0.50 9.55
N ASN A 93 19.42 1.64 9.17
CA ASN A 93 19.77 2.72 10.09
C ASN A 93 18.66 3.77 10.27
N ILE A 94 17.56 3.66 9.52
CA ILE A 94 16.42 4.58 9.58
C ILE A 94 15.35 4.01 10.49
N GLU A 95 14.89 4.84 11.43
CA GLU A 95 13.80 4.48 12.34
C GLU A 95 12.50 5.18 11.92
N VAL A 96 11.44 4.38 11.81
CA VAL A 96 10.08 4.87 11.53
C VAL A 96 9.33 4.94 12.86
N THR A 97 8.95 6.15 13.26
CA THR A 97 8.29 6.41 14.55
C THR A 97 6.80 6.66 14.40
N PHE A 98 6.05 6.35 15.46
CA PHE A 98 4.69 6.85 15.63
C PHE A 98 4.79 8.37 15.83
N ASP A 99 4.05 9.16 15.04
CA ASP A 99 4.18 10.62 14.82
C ASP A 99 4.65 11.03 13.42
N GLN A 100 5.29 10.14 12.67
CA GLN A 100 5.73 10.47 11.32
C GLN A 100 4.55 10.55 10.36
N GLU A 101 4.64 11.50 9.42
CA GLU A 101 3.69 11.63 8.34
C GLU A 101 3.91 10.57 7.24
N ALA A 102 2.80 10.02 6.75
CA ALA A 102 2.75 9.10 5.63
C ALA A 102 1.76 9.59 4.55
N ALA A 103 1.98 9.11 3.33
CA ALA A 103 1.10 9.29 2.20
C ALA A 103 0.57 7.93 1.74
N VAL A 104 -0.75 7.83 1.56
CA VAL A 104 -1.40 6.66 0.96
C VAL A 104 -1.83 7.01 -0.45
N LEU A 105 -1.26 6.35 -1.46
CA LEU A 105 -1.55 6.63 -2.88
C LEU A 105 -2.64 5.67 -3.38
N CYS A 106 -3.83 6.19 -3.62
CA CYS A 106 -5.04 5.36 -3.76
C CYS A 106 -5.96 5.78 -4.90
N TYR A 107 -6.95 4.94 -5.21
CA TYR A 107 -8.00 5.17 -6.21
C TYR A 107 -9.40 5.03 -5.60
N PRO A 108 -9.79 5.89 -4.64
CA PRO A 108 -11.07 5.75 -3.93
C PRO A 108 -12.29 6.11 -4.80
N ILE A 109 -12.07 6.74 -5.95
CA ILE A 109 -13.11 7.19 -6.87
C ILE A 109 -12.93 6.47 -8.21
N ARG A 110 -13.94 5.70 -8.63
CA ARG A 110 -13.93 5.02 -9.93
C ARG A 110 -13.94 6.01 -11.09
N GLY A 111 -14.74 7.08 -10.97
CA GLY A 111 -14.72 8.25 -11.86
C GLY A 111 -14.77 7.92 -13.35
N GLU A 112 -14.27 8.85 -14.16
CA GLU A 112 -14.03 8.67 -15.59
C GLU A 112 -12.53 8.83 -15.89
N ALA A 113 -12.09 8.36 -17.05
CA ALA A 113 -10.73 8.57 -17.52
C ALA A 113 -10.40 10.09 -17.50
N PRO A 114 -9.19 10.49 -17.05
CA PRO A 114 -7.97 9.70 -17.01
C PRO A 114 -7.65 9.00 -15.66
N TYR A 115 -8.63 8.62 -14.82
CA TYR A 115 -8.45 7.86 -13.56
C TYR A 115 -7.19 8.24 -12.77
N LEU A 116 -7.21 9.37 -12.07
CA LEU A 116 -6.02 9.86 -11.37
C LEU A 116 -5.96 9.34 -9.93
N PRO A 117 -4.76 8.99 -9.43
CA PRO A 117 -4.61 8.61 -8.03
C PRO A 117 -4.81 9.83 -7.12
N ILE A 118 -5.25 9.57 -5.91
CA ILE A 118 -5.34 10.56 -4.83
C ILE A 118 -4.28 10.18 -3.79
N ALA A 119 -3.49 11.16 -3.38
CA ALA A 119 -2.62 11.02 -2.21
C ALA A 119 -3.41 11.45 -0.97
N ARG A 120 -3.68 10.52 -0.06
CA ARG A 120 -4.26 10.84 1.25
C ARG A 120 -3.16 11.06 2.29
N ASN A 121 -3.40 12.03 3.17
CA ASN A 121 -2.54 12.25 4.32
C ASN A 121 -2.83 11.20 5.40
N ALA A 122 -1.78 10.67 6.01
CA ALA A 122 -1.85 9.74 7.11
C ALA A 122 -0.78 10.09 8.15
N MET A 123 -1.05 9.79 9.41
CA MET A 123 -0.05 9.77 10.47
C MET A 123 0.22 8.33 10.88
N ILE A 124 1.48 7.95 11.08
CA ILE A 124 1.81 6.66 11.69
C ILE A 124 1.37 6.74 13.15
N ALA A 125 0.36 5.95 13.51
CA ALA A 125 -0.37 6.08 14.76
C ALA A 125 0.00 5.01 15.81
N SER A 126 0.77 4.00 15.42
CA SER A 126 1.35 3.01 16.33
C SER A 126 2.84 2.79 16.06
N PRO A 127 3.59 2.20 16.98
CA PRO A 127 4.97 1.79 16.72
C PRO A 127 5.08 0.91 15.47
N TYR A 128 5.99 1.26 14.57
CA TYR A 128 6.22 0.51 13.33
C TYR A 128 7.02 -0.77 13.63
N GLY A 129 6.63 -1.89 13.01
CA GLY A 129 7.26 -3.20 13.26
C GLY A 129 6.77 -3.93 14.52
N VAL A 130 5.76 -3.39 15.22
CA VAL A 130 5.13 -4.02 16.38
C VAL A 130 3.67 -4.33 16.05
N PRO A 131 3.15 -5.52 16.41
CA PRO A 131 1.73 -5.85 16.21
C PRO A 131 0.80 -4.84 16.92
N PHE A 132 -0.17 -4.29 16.20
CA PHE A 132 -1.18 -3.41 16.76
C PHE A 132 -2.43 -4.23 17.13
N GLN A 133 -2.81 -4.24 18.41
CA GLN A 133 -3.99 -4.97 18.90
C GLN A 133 -3.98 -6.47 18.55
N GLY A 134 -2.80 -7.09 18.53
CA GLY A 134 -2.62 -8.49 18.15
C GLY A 134 -2.64 -8.77 16.64
N LEU A 135 -2.88 -7.75 15.81
CA LEU A 135 -2.77 -7.84 14.36
C LEU A 135 -1.31 -7.61 13.93
N PRO A 136 -0.79 -8.37 12.96
CA PRO A 136 0.61 -8.28 12.49
C PRO A 136 0.85 -7.05 11.59
N CYS A 137 0.33 -5.88 11.95
CA CYS A 137 0.44 -4.65 11.20
C CYS A 137 0.54 -3.42 12.11
N PRO A 138 1.19 -2.33 11.65
CA PRO A 138 1.08 -1.02 12.28
C PRO A 138 -0.23 -0.33 11.91
N ALA A 139 -0.65 0.64 12.72
CA ALA A 139 -1.80 1.50 12.46
C ALA A 139 -1.37 2.85 11.89
N THR A 140 -2.16 3.37 10.96
CA THR A 140 -2.10 4.76 10.53
C THR A 140 -3.43 5.46 10.78
N ASP A 141 -3.38 6.70 11.23
CA ASP A 141 -4.55 7.57 11.31
C ASP A 141 -4.72 8.32 9.99
N ALA A 142 -5.80 8.02 9.28
CA ALA A 142 -6.18 8.65 8.03
C ALA A 142 -7.68 8.44 7.78
N ASP A 143 -8.31 9.42 7.14
CA ASP A 143 -9.65 9.25 6.60
C ASP A 143 -9.58 8.34 5.37
N MET A 144 -10.00 7.08 5.49
CA MET A 144 -9.91 6.06 4.44
C MET A 144 -11.31 5.64 4.00
N HIS A 145 -11.44 5.22 2.74
CA HIS A 145 -12.74 4.96 2.10
C HIS A 145 -12.68 3.66 1.29
N SER A 146 -13.83 3.09 0.94
CA SER A 146 -13.87 1.95 0.01
C SER A 146 -13.08 2.24 -1.27
N GLY A 147 -12.27 1.28 -1.73
CA GLY A 147 -11.40 1.45 -2.90
C GLY A 147 -9.97 1.92 -2.57
N THR A 148 -9.60 2.01 -1.30
CA THR A 148 -8.21 2.25 -0.87
C THR A 148 -7.43 0.98 -0.53
N SER A 149 -8.06 -0.19 -0.44
CA SER A 149 -7.37 -1.48 -0.26
C SER A 149 -6.26 -1.68 -1.30
N GLY A 150 -5.12 -2.20 -0.87
CA GLY A 150 -3.94 -2.46 -1.69
C GLY A 150 -3.10 -1.21 -1.99
N SER A 151 -3.54 -0.03 -1.54
CA SER A 151 -2.83 1.22 -1.80
C SER A 151 -1.49 1.26 -1.05
N PRO A 152 -0.38 1.61 -1.71
CA PRO A 152 0.91 1.71 -1.05
C PRO A 152 0.93 2.86 -0.04
N VAL A 153 1.55 2.58 1.11
CA VAL A 153 1.81 3.53 2.19
C VAL A 153 3.29 3.90 2.14
N LEU A 154 3.56 5.20 2.06
CA LEU A 154 4.91 5.75 1.94
C LEU A 154 5.17 6.77 3.04
N THR A 155 6.37 6.81 3.62
CA THR A 155 6.78 7.96 4.45
C THR A 155 6.82 9.23 3.61
N ARG A 156 6.62 10.40 4.24
CA ARG A 156 6.95 11.67 3.58
C ARG A 156 8.44 11.98 3.67
N PRO A 157 9.01 12.64 2.63
CA PRO A 157 10.37 13.13 2.70
C PRO A 157 10.51 14.16 3.83
N SER A 158 11.40 13.92 4.78
CA SER A 158 11.70 14.84 5.89
C SER A 158 13.14 15.34 5.83
N ALA A 159 13.37 16.61 6.21
CA ALA A 159 14.71 17.17 6.36
C ALA A 159 15.41 16.70 7.65
N LEU A 160 14.60 16.29 8.63
CA LEU A 160 15.01 15.74 9.90
C LEU A 160 14.65 14.25 9.91
N GLN A 161 15.66 13.39 9.87
CA GLN A 161 15.47 11.95 9.81
C GLN A 161 15.93 11.33 11.13
N GLN A 162 15.06 10.52 11.75
CA GLN A 162 15.46 9.72 12.90
C GLN A 162 16.25 8.49 12.43
N THR A 163 17.35 8.24 13.12
CA THR A 163 18.25 7.12 12.88
C THR A 163 18.60 6.45 14.20
N ASN A 164 19.19 5.27 14.13
CA ASN A 164 19.67 4.54 15.31
C ASN A 164 20.75 5.31 16.12
N GLU A 165 21.35 6.36 15.56
CA GLU A 165 22.36 7.23 16.19
C GLU A 165 21.78 8.59 16.63
N GLY A 166 20.47 8.80 16.49
CA GLY A 166 19.77 10.05 16.79
C GLY A 166 19.26 10.77 15.53
N PHE A 167 19.04 12.08 15.63
CA PHE A 167 18.48 12.86 14.53
C PHE A 167 19.56 13.34 13.56
N GLN A 168 19.35 13.07 12.27
CA GLN A 168 20.19 13.54 11.19
C GLN A 168 19.48 14.66 10.41
N LEU A 169 20.17 15.80 10.25
CA LEU A 169 19.69 16.94 9.46
C LEU A 169 20.37 16.99 8.09
N GLY A 170 19.61 17.29 7.03
CA GLY A 170 20.18 17.59 5.70
C GLY A 170 20.57 16.37 4.86
N GLY A 171 20.04 15.19 5.18
CA GLY A 171 20.15 13.99 4.35
C GLY A 171 19.29 14.04 3.07
N GLN A 172 19.46 13.07 2.18
CA GLN A 172 18.58 12.92 1.02
C GLN A 172 17.16 12.61 1.49
N GLN A 173 16.23 13.55 1.28
CA GLN A 173 14.83 13.36 1.62
C GLN A 173 14.23 12.33 0.66
N ARG A 174 14.05 11.09 1.15
CA ARG A 174 13.48 9.99 0.37
C ARG A 174 12.21 9.50 1.03
N MET A 175 11.29 9.03 0.20
CA MET A 175 10.15 8.26 0.68
C MET A 175 10.58 6.81 0.87
N HIS A 176 10.01 6.17 1.87
CA HIS A 176 10.18 4.74 2.10
C HIS A 176 8.84 4.03 2.08
N PHE A 177 8.81 2.82 1.51
CA PHE A 177 7.64 1.96 1.46
C PHE A 177 7.45 1.24 2.79
N LEU A 178 6.28 1.45 3.38
CA LEU A 178 5.89 0.91 4.68
C LEU A 178 5.00 -0.34 4.57
N GLY A 179 4.42 -0.58 3.39
CA GLY A 179 3.45 -1.64 3.17
C GLY A 179 2.23 -1.13 2.40
N ILE A 180 1.14 -1.89 2.45
CA ILE A 180 -0.13 -1.54 1.81
C ILE A 180 -1.21 -1.26 2.85
N HIS A 181 -2.17 -0.40 2.52
CA HIS A 181 -3.38 -0.26 3.31
C HIS A 181 -4.27 -1.49 3.15
N SER A 182 -4.63 -2.15 4.25
CA SER A 182 -5.48 -3.35 4.25
C SER A 182 -6.92 -3.05 4.68
N ALA A 183 -7.12 -2.42 5.83
CA ALA A 183 -8.46 -2.18 6.37
C ALA A 183 -8.53 -0.87 7.16
N THR A 184 -9.75 -0.38 7.36
CA THR A 184 -10.08 0.70 8.29
C THR A 184 -10.66 0.07 9.55
N MET A 185 -10.00 0.29 10.69
CA MET A 185 -10.52 -0.08 11.99
C MET A 185 -11.45 1.04 12.47
N LEU A 186 -12.69 0.67 12.82
CA LEU A 186 -13.63 1.58 13.46
C LEU A 186 -13.47 1.46 14.98
N SER A 187 -13.72 2.55 15.69
CA SER A 187 -13.82 2.54 17.15
C SER A 187 -14.88 1.50 17.58
N ASP A 188 -14.60 0.78 18.65
CA ASP A 188 -15.58 -0.07 19.34
C ASP A 188 -16.47 0.75 20.31
N HIS A 189 -16.23 2.06 20.40
CA HIS A 189 -17.12 3.06 21.00
C HIS A 189 -18.16 3.60 19.99
N GLU A 190 -19.12 4.41 20.43
CA GLU A 190 -20.27 4.86 19.60
C GLU A 190 -19.84 5.47 18.25
N VAL A 191 -20.56 5.09 17.18
CA VAL A 191 -20.25 5.38 15.76
C VAL A 191 -20.21 6.89 15.42
N GLU A 192 -20.76 7.75 16.28
CA GLU A 192 -20.84 9.21 16.05
C GLU A 192 -19.71 10.04 16.68
N GLU A 193 -18.74 9.44 17.38
CA GLU A 193 -17.64 10.21 17.97
C GLU A 193 -16.52 10.48 16.95
N GLY A 194 -16.40 11.74 16.53
CA GLY A 194 -15.24 12.24 15.75
C GLY A 194 -13.97 12.32 16.62
N PRO A 195 -12.76 12.16 16.05
CA PRO A 195 -11.55 12.01 16.86
C PRO A 195 -11.00 13.38 17.27
N LEU A 196 -11.25 13.82 18.51
CA LEU A 196 -10.51 14.94 19.09
C LEU A 196 -10.28 14.75 20.59
N ASN A 197 -9.02 14.57 20.97
CA ASN A 197 -8.58 14.51 22.36
C ASN A 197 -8.21 15.92 22.87
N ILE A 198 -8.74 16.29 24.04
CA ILE A 198 -8.34 17.50 24.76
C ILE A 198 -7.20 17.13 25.71
N ASN A 199 -6.00 17.65 25.44
CA ASN A 199 -4.83 17.47 26.29
C ASN A 199 -4.72 18.64 27.27
N VAL A 200 -4.66 18.36 28.57
CA VAL A 200 -4.35 19.36 29.61
C VAL A 200 -2.94 19.13 30.14
N THR A 201 -2.13 20.20 30.12
CA THR A 201 -0.78 20.27 30.71
C THR A 201 -0.84 20.80 32.13
#